data_AF-A0A0M8WB83-F1
#
_entry.id   AF-A0A0M8WB83-F1
#
_cell.length_a   1.000
_cell.length_b   1.000
_cell.length_c   1.000
_cell.angle_alpha   90.00
_cell.angle_beta   90.00
_cell.angle_gamma   90.00
#
_symmetry.space_group_name_H-M   'P 1'
#
loop_
_entity.id
_entity.type
_entity.pdbx_description
1 polymer ?
#
loop_
_entity_poly.entity_id
_entity_poly.type
_entity_poly.pdbx_seq_one_letter_code
_entity_poly.pdbx_strand_id
1 'polypeptide(L)'
;MAGFGVQSGDLTKTAGTYEAEGSQLISMKPTIVPVVGAGQVGRKFQAVHATYKGFFDRLGVSCDTYGKEANNIATRLKDVAKSYESNESQTSQQFKG
;
A
#
# COMPACT_ATOMS: atom_id res chain seq x y z
N MET A 1 22.39 -0.60 18.06
CA MET A 1 22.54 -2.01 17.60
C MET A 1 21.56 -2.25 16.46
N ALA A 2 22.07 -2.41 15.24
CA ALA A 2 21.31 -2.92 14.10
C ALA A 2 21.06 -4.42 14.33
N GLY A 3 19.92 -4.78 14.92
CA GLY A 3 19.62 -6.16 15.33
C GLY A 3 19.59 -7.21 14.21
N PHE A 4 19.66 -6.80 12.94
CA PHE A 4 19.67 -7.69 11.76
C PHE A 4 20.53 -7.16 10.59
N GLY A 5 21.44 -6.20 10.82
CA GLY A 5 22.27 -5.61 9.74
C GLY A 5 21.53 -4.67 8.78
N VAL A 6 20.28 -4.31 9.06
CA VAL A 6 19.49 -3.37 8.26
C VAL A 6 19.72 -1.93 8.73
N GLN A 7 20.12 -1.03 7.82
CA GLN A 7 20.37 0.38 8.12
C GLN A 7 19.09 1.23 7.94
N SER A 8 19.02 2.40 8.58
CA SER A 8 17.86 3.31 8.46
C SER A 8 17.60 3.74 7.01
N GLY A 9 18.67 3.91 6.23
CA GLY A 9 18.60 4.21 4.79
C GLY A 9 17.91 3.09 3.99
N ASP A 10 18.21 1.83 4.27
CA ASP A 10 17.59 0.68 3.60
C ASP A 10 16.10 0.55 3.92
N LEU A 11 15.73 0.81 5.17
CA LEU A 11 14.33 0.85 5.61
C LEU A 11 13.56 1.97 4.91
N THR A 12 14.15 3.16 4.82
CA THR A 12 13.53 4.32 4.15
C THR A 12 13.35 4.06 2.65
N LYS A 13 14.35 3.46 2.00
CA LYS A 13 14.26 3.08 0.58
C LYS A 13 13.16 2.06 0.35
N THR A 14 13.14 0.99 1.14
CA THR A 14 12.11 -0.06 1.06
C THR A 14 10.72 0.50 1.32
N ALA A 15 10.57 1.40 2.31
CA ALA A 15 9.32 2.08 2.58
C ALA A 15 8.82 2.87 1.36
N GLY A 16 9.71 3.55 0.64
CA GLY A 16 9.38 4.25 -0.60
C GLY A 16 8.82 3.32 -1.68
N THR A 17 9.38 2.11 -1.83
CA THR A 17 8.84 1.10 -2.76
C THR A 17 7.42 0.69 -2.38
N TYR A 18 7.18 0.36 -1.11
CA TYR A 18 5.85 -0.01 -0.62
C TYR A 18 4.81 1.10 -0.83
N GLU A 19 5.19 2.37 -0.63
CA GLU A 19 4.31 3.51 -0.89
C GLU A 19 3.98 3.68 -2.38
N ALA A 20 4.98 3.53 -3.25
CA ALA A 20 4.79 3.65 -4.69
C ALA A 20 3.87 2.54 -5.21
N GLU A 21 4.15 1.29 -4.87
CA GLU A 21 3.35 0.13 -5.27
C GLU A 21 1.95 0.16 -4.66
N GLY A 22 1.83 0.54 -3.38
CA GLY A 22 0.54 0.70 -2.71
C GLY A 22 -0.36 1.74 -3.39
N SER A 23 0.24 2.88 -3.77
CA SER A 23 -0.46 3.93 -4.53
C SER A 23 -0.85 3.47 -5.94
N GLN A 24 0.02 2.70 -6.61
CA GLN A 24 -0.30 2.11 -7.90
C GLN A 24 -1.50 1.16 -7.82
N LEU A 25 -1.55 0.27 -6.81
CA LEU A 25 -2.67 -0.64 -6.60
C LEU A 25 -4.01 0.08 -6.42
N ILE A 26 -4.02 1.18 -5.65
CA ILE A 26 -5.21 2.02 -5.48
C ILE A 26 -5.62 2.67 -6.80
N SER A 27 -4.64 3.19 -7.55
CA SER A 27 -4.89 3.84 -8.85
C SER A 27 -5.37 2.91 -9.95
N MET A 28 -5.18 1.59 -9.81
CA MET A 28 -5.65 0.57 -10.76
C MET A 28 -7.15 0.27 -10.62
N LYS A 29 -7.79 0.66 -9.52
CA LYS A 29 -9.23 0.44 -9.31
C LYS A 29 -10.13 0.84 -10.50
N PRO A 30 -10.03 2.03 -11.10
CA PRO A 30 -10.87 2.40 -12.25
C PRO A 30 -10.62 1.57 -13.51
N THR A 31 -9.46 0.91 -13.66
CA THR A 31 -9.16 0.10 -14.85
C THR A 31 -9.68 -1.34 -14.74
N ILE A 32 -9.78 -1.85 -13.50
CA ILE A 32 -10.21 -3.22 -13.22
C ILE A 32 -11.70 -3.33 -12.82
N VAL A 33 -12.36 -2.20 -12.55
CA VAL A 33 -13.80 -2.12 -12.28
C VAL A 33 -14.53 -1.52 -13.49
N PRO A 34 -14.72 -2.29 -14.59
CA PRO A 34 -15.48 -1.82 -15.73
C PRO A 34 -16.95 -1.57 -15.33
N VAL A 35 -17.58 -0.59 -15.97
CA VAL A 35 -19.00 -0.29 -15.77
C VAL A 35 -19.84 -1.36 -16.47
N VAL A 36 -20.06 -2.48 -15.78
CA VAL A 36 -20.96 -3.54 -16.26
C VAL A 36 -22.40 -3.11 -16.00
N GLY A 37 -23.20 -3.03 -17.07
CA GLY A 37 -24.62 -2.65 -16.97
C GLY A 37 -24.98 -1.28 -17.55
N ALA A 38 -24.03 -0.56 -18.15
CA ALA A 38 -24.34 0.68 -18.86
C ALA A 38 -25.20 0.44 -20.12
N GLY A 39 -26.07 1.40 -20.43
CA GLY A 39 -26.88 1.40 -21.67
C GLY A 39 -28.01 0.37 -21.73
N GLN A 40 -28.60 0.23 -22.92
CA GLN A 40 -29.77 -0.64 -23.15
C GLN A 40 -29.45 -2.13 -23.02
N VAL A 41 -28.24 -2.55 -23.41
CA VAL A 41 -27.78 -3.95 -23.31
C VAL A 41 -27.60 -4.36 -21.85
N GLY A 42 -27.02 -3.49 -21.02
CA GLY A 42 -26.91 -3.72 -19.59
C GLY A 42 -28.27 -3.97 -18.93
N ARG A 43 -29.25 -3.10 -19.19
CA ARG A 43 -30.62 -3.26 -18.67
C ARG A 43 -31.28 -4.58 -19.10
N LYS A 44 -31.05 -5.03 -20.33
CA LYS A 44 -31.60 -6.29 -20.84
C LYS A 44 -31.02 -7.53 -20.14
N PHE A 45 -29.73 -7.50 -19.77
CA PHE A 45 -29.04 -8.62 -19.13
C PHE A 45 -28.81 -8.37 -17.62
N GLN A 46 -29.80 -7.79 -16.94
CA GLN A 46 -29.66 -7.30 -15.57
C GLN A 46 -29.16 -8.35 -14.56
N ALA A 47 -29.72 -9.56 -14.62
CA ALA A 47 -29.33 -10.65 -13.73
C ALA A 47 -27.85 -11.05 -13.91
N VAL A 48 -27.37 -11.09 -15.15
CA VAL A 48 -25.99 -11.47 -15.47
C VAL A 48 -25.03 -10.34 -15.11
N HIS A 49 -25.32 -9.09 -15.50
CA HIS A 49 -24.43 -7.97 -15.19
C HIS A 49 -24.35 -7.70 -13.69
N ALA A 50 -25.42 -7.88 -12.92
CA ALA A 50 -25.39 -7.63 -11.47
C ALA A 50 -24.39 -8.54 -10.76
N THR A 51 -24.30 -9.80 -11.20
CA THR A 51 -23.34 -10.78 -10.68
C THR A 51 -21.90 -10.36 -10.99
N TYR A 52 -21.62 -10.03 -12.25
CA TYR A 52 -20.29 -9.56 -12.66
C TYR A 52 -19.90 -8.23 -12.02
N LYS A 53 -20.85 -7.28 -11.91
CA LYS A 53 -20.63 -6.02 -11.19
C LYS A 53 -20.19 -6.30 -9.75
N GLY A 54 -20.83 -7.24 -9.07
CA GLY A 54 -20.43 -7.66 -7.72
C GLY A 54 -19.02 -8.22 -7.65
N PHE A 55 -18.57 -8.99 -8.65
CA PHE A 55 -17.18 -9.46 -8.72
C PHE A 55 -16.18 -8.32 -8.92
N PHE A 56 -16.47 -7.40 -9.84
CA PHE A 56 -15.60 -6.25 -10.09
C PHE A 56 -15.56 -5.29 -8.89
N ASP A 57 -16.70 -5.01 -8.26
CA ASP A 57 -16.77 -4.19 -7.05
C ASP A 57 -15.90 -4.81 -5.93
N ARG A 58 -15.99 -6.13 -5.71
CA ARG A 58 -15.15 -6.85 -4.73
C ARG A 58 -13.67 -6.77 -5.07
N LEU A 59 -13.30 -6.92 -6.34
CA LEU A 59 -11.91 -6.77 -6.79
C LEU A 59 -11.40 -5.34 -6.52
N GLY A 60 -12.22 -4.32 -6.80
CA GLY A 60 -11.88 -2.93 -6.50
C GLY A 60 -11.66 -2.67 -5.00
N VAL A 61 -12.47 -3.28 -4.13
CA VAL A 61 -12.29 -3.23 -2.67
C VAL A 61 -10.99 -3.93 -2.24
N SER A 62 -10.65 -5.07 -2.84
CA SER A 62 -9.40 -5.77 -2.57
C SER A 62 -8.18 -4.93 -2.94
N CYS A 63 -8.19 -4.24 -4.10
CA CYS A 63 -7.12 -3.35 -4.50
C CYS A 63 -6.95 -2.15 -3.54
N ASP A 64 -8.05 -1.54 -3.10
CA ASP A 64 -8.00 -0.49 -2.08
C ASP A 64 -7.39 -1.00 -0.76
N THR A 65 -7.76 -2.23 -0.37
CA THR A 65 -7.30 -2.84 0.89
C THR A 65 -5.80 -3.14 0.81
N TYR A 66 -5.34 -3.81 -0.24
CA TYR A 66 -3.93 -4.15 -0.41
C TYR A 66 -3.05 -2.92 -0.57
N GLY A 67 -3.50 -1.90 -1.30
CA GLY A 67 -2.75 -0.66 -1.42
C GLY A 67 -2.61 0.10 -0.09
N LYS A 68 -3.66 0.11 0.74
CA LYS A 68 -3.61 0.68 2.10
C LYS A 68 -2.67 -0.11 3.01
N GLU A 69 -2.70 -1.44 2.97
CA GLU A 69 -1.79 -2.26 3.77
C GLU A 69 -0.32 -2.06 3.36
N ALA A 70 -0.04 -1.92 2.05
CA ALA A 70 1.30 -1.57 1.58
C ALA A 70 1.76 -0.21 2.14
N ASN A 71 0.90 0.81 2.13
CA ASN A 71 1.19 2.11 2.72
C ASN A 71 1.39 2.03 4.25
N ASN A 72 0.64 1.17 4.94
CA ASN A 72 0.80 0.93 6.37
C ASN A 72 2.17 0.29 6.68
N ILE A 73 2.62 -0.66 5.85
CA ILE A 73 3.95 -1.27 5.96
C ILE A 73 5.04 -0.20 5.76
N ALA A 74 4.91 0.65 4.74
CA ALA A 74 5.83 1.76 4.52
C ALA A 74 5.94 2.70 5.73
N THR A 75 4.80 3.04 6.35
CA THR A 75 4.77 3.87 7.56
C THR A 75 5.55 3.22 8.70
N ARG A 76 5.32 1.93 8.96
CA ARG A 76 6.04 1.18 10.00
C ARG A 76 7.54 1.13 9.73
N LEU A 77 7.95 0.93 8.49
CA LEU A 77 9.37 0.93 8.11
C LEU A 77 10.03 2.29 8.36
N LYS A 78 9.34 3.40 8.05
CA LYS A 78 9.82 4.76 8.34
C LYS A 78 9.93 5.02 9.84
N ASP A 79 8.99 4.53 10.65
CA ASP A 79 9.03 4.69 12.10
C ASP A 79 10.21 3.92 12.71
N VAL A 80 10.49 2.71 12.22
CA VAL A 80 11.67 1.93 12.62
C VAL A 80 12.96 2.65 12.19
N ALA A 81 13.01 3.20 10.97
CA ALA A 81 14.17 3.95 10.50
C ALA A 81 14.48 5.16 11.42
N LYS A 82 13.47 5.94 11.79
CA LYS A 82 13.59 7.06 12.73
C LYS A 82 14.08 6.62 14.11
N SER A 83 13.60 5.48 14.59
CA SER A 83 14.04 4.91 15.86
C SER A 83 15.53 4.55 15.82
N TYR A 84 16.01 3.98 14.72
CA TYR A 84 17.43 3.65 14.54
C TYR A 84 18.31 4.91 14.53
N GLU A 85 17.93 5.93 13.78
CA GLU A 85 18.64 7.21 13.73
C GLU A 85 18.69 7.89 15.11
N SER A 86 17.57 7.88 15.83
CA SER A 86 17.48 8.45 17.17
C SER A 86 18.43 7.72 18.15
N ASN A 87 18.44 6.39 18.14
CA ASN A 87 19.31 5.59 19.00
C ASN A 87 20.80 5.80 18.67
N GLU A 88 21.16 5.91 17.39
CA GLU A 88 22.54 6.21 16.97
C GLU A 88 22.98 7.62 17.40
N SER A 89 22.08 8.61 17.30
CA SER A 89 22.36 9.98 17.75
C SER A 89 22.59 10.06 19.27
N GLN A 90 21.80 9.34 20.07
CA GLN A 90 21.96 9.29 21.53
C GLN A 90 23.26 8.58 21.93
N THR A 91 23.53 7.44 21.29
CA THR A 91 24.75 6.65 21.55
C THR A 91 26.00 7.49 21.23
N SER A 92 26.02 8.17 20.08
CA SER A 92 27.16 9.00 19.68
C SER A 92 27.37 10.23 20.56
N GLN A 93 26.31 10.79 21.16
CA GLN A 93 26.44 11.85 22.17
C GLN A 93 27.00 11.32 23.49
N GLN A 94 26.58 10.12 23.93
CA GLN A 94 27.05 9.49 25.16
C GLN A 94 28.53 9.08 25.11
N PHE A 95 29.07 8.75 23.92
CA PHE A 95 30.50 8.45 23.75
C PHE A 95 31.39 9.69 23.54
N LYS A 96 30.80 10.89 23.42
CA LYS A 96 31.54 12.16 23.27
C LYS A 96 31.62 12.98 24.56
N GLY A 97 30.87 12.62 25.60
CA GLY A 97 30.96 13.19 26.95
C GLY A 97 31.86 12.36 27.85
#